data_AF-A0A7J6M5K9-F1
#
_entry.id   AF-A0A7J6M5K9-F1
#
_cell.length_a   1.000
_cell.length_b   1.000
_cell.length_c   1.000
_cell.angle_alpha   90.00
_cell.angle_beta   90.00
_cell.angle_gamma   90.00
#
_symmetry.space_group_name_H-M   'P 1'
#
loop_
_entity.id
_entity.type
_entity.pdbx_description
1 polymer ?
#
loop_
_entity_poly.entity_id
_entity_poly.type
_entity_poly.pdbx_seq_one_letter_code
_entity_poly.pdbx_strand_id
1 'polypeptide(L)'
;MEGDDQSITDDAIPTAFIDKLKTLPRDTLVRRIRPDGNCFYRAYAFGILEALRLHGQQDLPGTGTSFVNWFRELVAKDALERCEKAGYPRFTVEDFMEAFLEEMDKFGDNSGDKEVDAGNDAYIVSFLRCLASSVLKLHASEYSPFLETGYATIDQYTATEVDPMYKEADQLPIVSLSR
;
A
#
# COMPACT_ATOMS: atom_id res chain seq x y z
N MET A 1 -29.61 -17.33 -20.91
CA MET A 1 -29.57 -16.33 -19.84
C MET A 1 -28.48 -15.35 -20.22
N GLU A 2 -28.85 -14.40 -21.06
CA GLU A 2 -28.01 -13.28 -21.44
C GLU A 2 -27.98 -12.33 -20.25
N GLY A 3 -26.78 -11.98 -19.79
CA GLY A 3 -26.61 -10.99 -18.73
C GLY A 3 -26.85 -9.61 -19.31
N ASP A 4 -27.74 -8.85 -18.65
CA ASP A 4 -28.03 -7.47 -18.97
C ASP A 4 -26.74 -6.63 -18.98
N ASP A 5 -26.34 -6.19 -20.17
CA ASP A 5 -25.39 -5.10 -20.38
C ASP A 5 -26.10 -3.80 -20.01
N GLN A 6 -26.06 -3.45 -18.72
CA GLN A 6 -26.51 -2.14 -18.25
C GLN A 6 -25.47 -1.09 -18.68
N SER A 7 -25.61 -0.62 -19.91
CA SER A 7 -24.98 0.62 -20.35
C SER A 7 -25.42 1.75 -19.42
N ILE A 8 -24.47 2.31 -18.67
CA ILE A 8 -24.70 3.48 -17.81
C ILE A 8 -25.11 4.62 -18.73
N THR A 9 -26.36 5.04 -18.69
CA THR A 9 -26.86 6.19 -19.43
C THR A 9 -26.28 7.48 -18.81
N ASP A 10 -25.84 8.42 -19.65
CA ASP A 10 -25.18 9.69 -19.26
C ASP A 10 -26.00 10.53 -18.25
N ASP A 11 -27.31 10.31 -18.16
CA ASP A 11 -28.22 11.02 -17.26
C ASP A 11 -28.15 10.59 -15.77
N ALA A 12 -27.36 9.55 -15.44
CA ALA A 12 -27.25 9.02 -14.07
C ALA A 12 -26.05 9.55 -13.27
N ILE A 13 -25.12 10.29 -13.89
CA ILE A 13 -23.92 10.77 -13.18
C ILE A 13 -24.22 12.11 -12.52
N PRO A 14 -24.10 12.23 -11.18
CA PRO A 14 -24.32 13.51 -10.50
C PRO A 14 -23.41 14.60 -11.08
N THR A 15 -23.99 15.74 -11.48
CA THR A 15 -23.25 16.86 -12.10
C THR A 15 -22.07 17.31 -11.24
N ALA A 16 -22.20 17.23 -9.91
CA ALA A 16 -21.13 17.53 -8.97
C ALA A 16 -19.86 16.66 -9.16
N PHE A 17 -20.01 15.39 -9.54
CA PHE A 17 -18.86 14.51 -9.82
C PHE A 17 -18.13 14.93 -11.10
N ILE A 18 -18.89 15.23 -12.16
CA ILE A 18 -18.34 15.73 -13.43
C ILE A 18 -17.64 17.08 -13.22
N ASP A 19 -18.23 17.98 -12.43
CA ASP A 19 -17.61 19.26 -12.13
C ASP A 19 -16.33 19.10 -11.31
N LYS A 20 -16.26 18.11 -10.41
CA LYS A 20 -15.02 17.77 -9.70
C LYS A 20 -13.96 17.23 -10.65
N LEU A 21 -14.31 16.36 -11.59
CA LEU A 21 -13.36 15.85 -12.60
C LEU A 21 -12.77 16.99 -13.44
N LYS A 22 -13.56 18.00 -13.80
CA LYS A 22 -13.09 19.20 -14.52
C LYS A 22 -12.07 20.03 -13.73
N THR A 23 -11.98 19.85 -12.41
CA THR A 23 -10.96 20.53 -11.58
C THR A 23 -9.60 19.87 -11.62
N LEU A 24 -9.49 18.64 -12.14
CA LEU A 24 -8.21 17.96 -12.28
C LEU A 24 -7.38 18.60 -13.42
N PRO A 25 -6.04 18.64 -13.30
CA PRO A 25 -5.16 19.03 -14.40
C PRO A 25 -5.45 18.23 -15.67
N ARG A 26 -5.37 18.87 -16.84
CA ARG A 26 -5.73 18.22 -18.12
C ARG A 26 -4.83 17.06 -18.51
N ASP A 27 -3.61 17.05 -18.01
CA ASP A 27 -2.58 16.04 -18.19
C ASP A 27 -2.59 14.96 -17.09
N THR A 28 -3.62 14.94 -16.23
CA THR A 28 -3.78 13.91 -15.20
C THR A 28 -3.95 12.54 -15.87
N LEU A 29 -3.02 11.63 -15.57
CA LEU A 29 -3.13 10.22 -15.90
C LEU A 29 -3.69 9.46 -14.70
N VAL A 30 -4.60 8.51 -14.96
CA VAL A 30 -5.22 7.68 -13.91
C VAL A 30 -4.94 6.22 -14.19
N ARG A 31 -4.27 5.55 -13.25
CA ARG A 31 -4.14 4.09 -13.22
C ARG A 31 -5.23 3.51 -12.34
N ARG A 32 -6.10 2.68 -12.92
CA ARG A 32 -7.14 1.98 -12.16
C ARG A 32 -6.54 0.79 -11.40
N ILE A 33 -7.08 0.54 -10.21
CA ILE A 33 -6.71 -0.56 -9.33
C ILE A 33 -7.95 -1.42 -9.11
N ARG A 34 -7.78 -2.74 -8.98
CA ARG A 34 -8.87 -3.68 -8.74
C ARG A 34 -9.57 -3.34 -7.40
N PRO A 35 -10.90 -3.17 -7.38
CA PRO A 35 -11.65 -2.84 -6.15
C PRO A 35 -12.03 -4.11 -5.38
N ASP A 36 -11.05 -4.79 -4.78
CA ASP A 36 -11.24 -6.04 -4.04
C ASP A 36 -10.96 -5.91 -2.53
N GLY A 37 -10.95 -4.69 -2.00
CA GLY A 37 -10.57 -4.41 -0.62
C GLY A 37 -9.05 -4.41 -0.37
N ASN A 38 -8.21 -4.82 -1.32
CA ASN A 38 -6.76 -4.62 -1.25
C ASN A 38 -6.29 -3.37 -2.02
N CYS A 39 -7.23 -2.62 -2.58
CA CYS A 39 -6.97 -1.54 -3.53
C CYS A 39 -6.03 -0.46 -2.98
N PHE A 40 -6.16 -0.06 -1.71
CA PHE A 40 -5.25 0.89 -1.08
C PHE A 40 -3.81 0.37 -1.04
N TYR A 41 -3.59 -0.82 -0.47
CA TYR A 41 -2.26 -1.41 -0.35
C TYR A 41 -1.62 -1.62 -1.73
N ARG A 42 -2.40 -2.05 -2.72
CA ARG A 42 -1.94 -2.21 -4.10
C ARG A 42 -1.57 -0.88 -4.76
N ALA A 43 -2.39 0.15 -4.57
CA ALA A 43 -2.12 1.50 -5.07
C ALA A 43 -0.87 2.08 -4.41
N TYR A 44 -0.74 1.89 -3.09
CA TYR A 44 0.40 2.36 -2.29
C TYR A 44 1.70 1.68 -2.73
N ALA A 45 1.71 0.34 -2.85
CA ALA A 45 2.86 -0.41 -3.36
C ALA A 45 3.28 0.06 -4.75
N PHE A 46 2.32 0.19 -5.68
CA PHE A 46 2.63 0.63 -7.03
C PHE A 46 3.14 2.07 -7.07
N GLY A 47 2.58 2.97 -6.26
CA GLY A 47 3.07 4.34 -6.13
C GLY A 47 4.52 4.41 -5.65
N ILE A 48 4.92 3.54 -4.71
CA ILE A 48 6.31 3.40 -4.29
C ILE A 48 7.19 2.91 -5.45
N LEU A 49 6.79 1.83 -6.12
CA LEU A 49 7.56 1.26 -7.23
C LEU A 49 7.74 2.26 -8.38
N GLU A 50 6.71 3.07 -8.68
CA GLU A 50 6.79 4.15 -9.66
C GLU A 50 7.73 5.27 -9.19
N ALA A 51 7.67 5.66 -7.91
CA ALA A 51 8.60 6.64 -7.35
C ALA A 51 10.06 6.14 -7.40
N LEU A 52 10.30 4.85 -7.13
CA LEU A 52 11.61 4.22 -7.27
C LEU A 52 12.08 4.18 -8.72
N ARG A 53 11.19 3.91 -9.68
CA ARG A 53 11.53 3.98 -11.10
C ARG A 53 11.92 5.40 -11.53
N LEU A 54 11.18 6.41 -11.09
CA LEU A 54 11.39 7.80 -11.52
C LEU A 54 12.57 8.48 -10.80
N HIS A 55 12.79 8.14 -9.53
CA HIS A 55 13.70 8.86 -8.64
C HIS A 55 14.72 7.97 -7.94
N GLY A 56 14.65 6.64 -8.09
CA GLY A 56 15.46 5.69 -7.34
C GLY A 56 16.96 5.85 -7.52
N GLN A 57 17.42 6.26 -8.70
CA GLN A 57 18.84 6.49 -8.99
C GLN A 57 19.35 7.86 -8.51
N GLN A 58 18.47 8.73 -8.00
CA GLN A 58 18.87 10.01 -7.42
C GLN A 58 19.47 9.78 -6.03
N ASP A 59 20.60 10.43 -5.76
CA ASP A 59 21.22 10.36 -4.44
C ASP A 59 20.42 11.15 -3.40
N LEU A 60 20.27 10.58 -2.21
CA LEU A 60 19.74 11.30 -1.07
C LEU A 60 20.76 12.36 -0.61
N PRO A 61 20.35 13.63 -0.44
CA PRO A 61 21.26 14.73 -0.12
C PRO A 61 22.15 14.44 1.10
N GLY A 62 23.46 14.54 0.91
CA GLY A 62 24.45 14.39 1.99
C GLY A 62 24.74 12.95 2.43
N THR A 63 24.20 11.93 1.76
CA THR A 63 24.42 10.52 2.11
C THR A 63 25.32 9.75 1.13
N GLY A 64 25.33 10.16 -0.15
CA GLY A 64 25.97 9.39 -1.23
C GLY A 64 25.30 8.04 -1.50
N THR A 65 24.07 7.83 -1.02
CA THR A 65 23.27 6.62 -1.24
C THR A 65 22.07 6.97 -2.12
N SER A 66 21.85 6.18 -3.17
CA SER A 66 20.69 6.34 -4.04
C SER A 66 19.39 6.05 -3.28
N PHE A 67 18.30 6.73 -3.66
CA PHE A 67 16.99 6.56 -3.03
C PHE A 67 16.54 5.09 -3.01
N VAL A 68 16.78 4.34 -4.09
CA VAL A 68 16.45 2.91 -4.15
C VAL A 68 17.24 2.08 -3.14
N ASN A 69 18.55 2.32 -2.99
CA ASN A 69 19.37 1.55 -2.06
C ASN A 69 19.00 1.85 -0.61
N TRP A 70 18.74 3.12 -0.29
CA TRP A 70 18.28 3.52 1.04
C TRP A 70 16.92 2.90 1.37
N PHE A 71 15.95 3.01 0.45
CA PHE A 71 14.61 2.51 0.70
C PHE A 71 14.57 0.98 0.77
N ARG A 72 15.38 0.30 -0.03
CA ARG A 72 15.56 -1.15 0.02
C ARG A 72 16.09 -1.61 1.38
N GLU A 73 17.08 -0.91 1.92
CA GLU A 73 17.64 -1.21 3.24
C GLU A 73 16.62 -0.97 4.37
N LEU A 74 15.87 0.14 4.29
CA LEU A 74 14.77 0.46 5.21
C LEU A 74 13.72 -0.67 5.24
N VAL A 75 13.32 -1.18 4.07
CA VAL A 75 12.36 -2.29 3.96
C VAL A 75 12.95 -3.60 4.48
N ALA A 76 14.17 -3.94 4.06
CA ALA A 76 14.81 -5.21 4.40
C ALA A 76 15.12 -5.37 5.90
N LYS A 77 15.37 -4.25 6.60
CA LYS A 77 15.76 -4.25 8.01
C LYS A 77 14.68 -3.67 8.91
N ASP A 78 14.42 -2.37 8.78
CA ASP A 78 13.58 -1.63 9.74
C ASP A 78 12.12 -2.07 9.68
N ALA A 79 11.57 -2.30 8.48
CA ALA A 79 10.18 -2.76 8.34
C ALA A 79 10.01 -4.18 8.87
N LEU A 80 10.94 -5.10 8.58
CA LEU A 80 10.92 -6.47 9.11
C LEU A 80 11.03 -6.49 10.64
N GLU A 81 11.95 -5.72 11.22
CA GLU A 81 12.14 -5.63 12.67
C GLU A 81 10.89 -5.07 13.38
N ARG A 82 10.20 -4.10 12.77
CA ARG A 82 8.93 -3.59 13.30
C ARG A 82 7.86 -4.67 13.36
N CYS A 83 7.73 -5.48 12.30
CA CYS A 83 6.80 -6.60 12.29
C CYS A 83 7.13 -7.64 13.37
N GLU A 84 8.41 -7.97 13.54
CA GLU A 84 8.85 -8.89 14.59
C GLU A 84 8.53 -8.34 16.00
N LYS A 85 8.81 -7.05 16.25
CA LYS A 85 8.49 -6.38 17.52
C LYS A 85 6.99 -6.30 17.79
N ALA A 86 6.15 -6.24 16.76
CA ALA A 86 4.70 -6.27 16.87
C ALA A 86 4.12 -7.69 17.05
N GLY A 87 4.98 -8.71 17.11
CA GLY A 87 4.59 -10.10 17.39
C GLY A 87 4.32 -10.96 16.16
N TYR A 88 4.64 -10.48 14.95
CA TYR A 88 4.53 -11.30 13.75
C TYR A 88 5.71 -12.29 13.64
N PRO A 89 5.49 -13.54 13.20
CA PRO A 89 6.58 -14.49 13.00
C PRO A 89 7.51 -14.01 11.89
N ARG A 90 8.79 -13.83 12.22
CA ARG A 90 9.80 -13.31 11.29
C ARG A 90 9.79 -14.05 9.95
N PHE A 91 9.85 -15.39 9.97
CA PHE A 91 9.90 -16.21 8.77
C PHE A 91 8.70 -15.97 7.83
N THR A 92 7.52 -15.67 8.37
CA THR A 92 6.31 -15.43 7.56
C THR A 92 6.36 -14.05 6.90
N VAL A 93 6.80 -13.04 7.64
CA VAL A 93 6.89 -11.67 7.12
C VAL A 93 8.07 -11.50 6.17
N GLU A 94 9.16 -12.24 6.40
CA GLU A 94 10.34 -12.28 5.54
C GLU A 94 9.96 -12.71 4.11
N ASP A 95 9.21 -13.81 3.95
CA ASP A 95 8.69 -14.24 2.64
C ASP A 95 7.85 -13.14 1.94
N PHE A 96 7.00 -12.43 2.69
CA PHE A 96 6.18 -11.34 2.14
C PHE A 96 7.04 -10.13 1.72
N MET A 97 8.05 -9.82 2.53
CA MET A 97 8.97 -8.71 2.32
C MET A 97 9.89 -8.98 1.13
N GLU A 98 10.38 -10.20 0.97
CA GLU A 98 11.22 -10.63 -0.16
C GLU A 98 10.50 -10.41 -1.49
N ALA A 99 9.22 -10.78 -1.60
CA ALA A 99 8.41 -10.51 -2.79
C ALA A 99 8.35 -9.01 -3.14
N PHE A 100 8.35 -8.12 -2.14
CA PHE A 100 8.38 -6.68 -2.38
C PHE A 100 9.77 -6.19 -2.80
N LEU A 101 10.84 -6.70 -2.18
CA LEU A 101 12.21 -6.39 -2.57
C LEU A 101 12.50 -6.83 -4.00
N GLU A 102 12.00 -7.98 -4.43
CA GLU A 102 12.12 -8.46 -5.82
C GLU A 102 11.51 -7.47 -6.81
N GLU A 103 10.31 -6.94 -6.52
CA GLU A 103 9.69 -5.91 -7.34
C GLU A 103 10.44 -4.57 -7.28
N MET A 104 11.00 -4.20 -6.13
CA MET A 104 11.85 -3.01 -6.02
C MET A 104 13.12 -3.13 -6.86
N ASP A 105 13.77 -4.29 -6.84
CA ASP A 105 14.96 -4.58 -7.64
C ASP A 105 14.63 -4.56 -9.14
N LYS A 106 13.44 -5.08 -9.53
CA LYS A 106 12.91 -4.90 -10.88
C LYS A 106 12.73 -3.42 -11.19
N PHE A 107 11.97 -2.65 -10.41
CA PHE A 107 11.66 -1.25 -10.75
C PHE A 107 12.84 -0.27 -10.62
N GLY A 108 13.88 -0.64 -9.86
CA GLY A 108 15.12 0.14 -9.71
C GLY A 108 16.01 0.13 -10.95
N ASP A 109 15.86 -0.87 -11.82
CA ASP A 109 16.51 -0.90 -13.14
C ASP A 109 15.64 -0.14 -14.17
N ASN A 110 16.22 0.80 -14.91
CA ASN A 110 15.49 1.74 -15.78
C ASN A 110 15.01 1.14 -17.12
N SER A 111 15.01 -0.19 -17.26
CA SER A 111 14.73 -0.87 -18.52
C SER A 111 13.23 -1.18 -18.74
N GLY A 112 12.62 -0.67 -19.81
CA GLY A 112 11.33 -1.16 -20.34
C GLY A 112 10.09 -0.86 -19.47
N ASP A 113 8.93 -1.38 -19.90
CA ASP A 113 7.71 -1.38 -19.10
C ASP A 113 7.79 -2.52 -18.07
N LYS A 114 7.55 -2.18 -16.80
CA LYS A 114 7.59 -3.13 -15.68
C LYS A 114 6.21 -3.27 -15.09
N GLU A 115 5.77 -4.50 -14.98
CA GLU A 115 4.53 -4.88 -14.30
C GLU A 115 4.89 -5.66 -13.04
N VAL A 116 4.11 -5.46 -11.99
CA VAL A 116 4.22 -6.27 -10.77
C VAL A 116 3.77 -7.69 -11.09
N ASP A 117 4.56 -8.68 -10.71
CA ASP A 117 4.19 -10.08 -10.89
C ASP A 117 2.88 -10.39 -10.14
N ALA A 118 1.93 -11.01 -10.84
CA ALA A 118 0.67 -11.43 -10.24
C ALA A 118 0.86 -12.40 -9.06
N GLY A 119 1.97 -13.16 -9.04
CA GLY A 119 2.36 -14.01 -7.92
C GLY A 119 2.83 -13.22 -6.69
N ASN A 120 3.48 -12.06 -6.90
CA ASN A 120 4.00 -11.22 -5.82
C ASN A 120 2.93 -10.29 -5.24
N ASP A 121 1.88 -9.98 -5.99
CA ASP A 121 0.80 -9.08 -5.56
C ASP A 121 0.22 -9.40 -4.17
N ALA A 122 -0.16 -10.67 -3.94
CA ALA A 122 -0.75 -11.07 -2.66
C ALA A 122 0.26 -10.99 -1.50
N TYR A 123 1.53 -11.29 -1.78
CA TYR A 123 2.62 -11.22 -0.79
C TYR A 123 2.92 -9.77 -0.41
N ILE A 124 2.99 -8.87 -1.40
CA ILE A 124 3.22 -7.44 -1.19
C ILE A 124 2.07 -6.81 -0.38
N VAL A 125 0.82 -7.13 -0.74
CA VAL A 125 -0.34 -6.67 0.05
C VAL A 125 -0.26 -7.18 1.49
N SER A 126 0.08 -8.47 1.68
CA SER A 126 0.22 -9.05 3.02
C SER A 126 1.33 -8.37 3.83
N PHE A 127 2.47 -8.09 3.20
CA PHE A 127 3.57 -7.35 3.81
C PHE A 127 3.12 -5.97 4.31
N LEU A 128 2.45 -5.20 3.45
CA LEU A 128 1.99 -3.86 3.80
C LEU A 128 0.90 -3.87 4.87
N ARG A 129 0.03 -4.89 4.90
CA ARG A 129 -0.94 -5.09 5.99
C ARG A 129 -0.23 -5.37 7.31
N CYS A 130 0.75 -6.29 7.33
CA CYS A 130 1.57 -6.55 8.51
C CYS A 130 2.28 -5.28 8.98
N LEU A 131 2.85 -4.49 8.08
CA LEU A 131 3.55 -3.25 8.43
C LEU A 131 2.60 -2.21 9.01
N ALA A 132 1.44 -1.99 8.40
CA ALA A 132 0.41 -1.08 8.89
C ALA A 132 -0.04 -1.47 10.30
N SER A 133 -0.40 -2.74 10.51
CA SER A 133 -0.76 -3.27 11.82
C SER A 133 0.38 -3.14 12.83
N SER A 134 1.63 -3.34 12.41
CA SER A 134 2.79 -3.22 13.28
C SER A 134 2.99 -1.79 13.77
N VAL A 135 2.86 -0.79 12.89
CA VAL A 135 2.91 0.62 13.29
C VAL A 135 1.80 0.93 14.30
N LEU A 136 0.57 0.48 14.04
CA LEU A 136 -0.56 0.67 14.95
C LEU A 136 -0.30 0.02 16.32
N LYS A 137 0.11 -1.25 16.36
CA LYS A 137 0.39 -2.01 17.60
C LYS A 137 1.52 -1.38 18.42
N LEU A 138 2.62 -0.99 17.76
CA LEU A 138 3.78 -0.38 18.44
C LEU A 138 3.48 1.03 18.99
N HIS A 139 2.44 1.67 18.50
CA HIS A 139 2.02 3.02 18.90
C HIS A 139 0.58 3.01 19.43
N ALA A 140 0.18 1.90 20.07
CA ALA A 140 -1.22 1.66 20.40
C ALA A 140 -1.87 2.77 21.25
N SER A 141 -1.11 3.38 22.17
CA SER A 141 -1.61 4.50 23.00
C SER A 141 -1.93 5.76 22.19
N GLU A 142 -1.24 5.98 21.07
CA GLU A 142 -1.48 7.11 20.18
C GLU A 142 -2.74 6.88 19.34
N TYR A 143 -2.95 5.63 18.90
CA TYR A 143 -4.05 5.30 17.99
C TYR A 143 -5.34 4.86 18.69
N SER A 144 -5.28 4.36 19.93
CA SER A 144 -6.47 3.86 20.66
C SER A 144 -7.61 4.87 20.80
N PRO A 145 -7.38 6.21 20.94
CA PRO A 145 -8.49 7.17 21.00
C PRO A 145 -9.30 7.29 19.70
N PHE A 146 -8.77 6.79 18.57
CA PHE A 146 -9.40 6.85 17.26
C PHE A 146 -10.11 5.54 16.88
N LEU A 147 -10.13 4.54 17.77
CA LEU A 147 -10.88 3.31 17.53
C LEU A 147 -12.39 3.59 17.53
N GLU A 148 -13.09 2.96 16.59
CA GLU A 148 -14.54 2.93 16.60
C GLU A 148 -15.07 2.16 17.82
N THR A 149 -16.32 2.42 18.19
CA THR A 149 -16.98 1.83 19.38
C THR A 149 -17.07 0.30 19.38
N GLY A 150 -16.71 -0.38 18.27
CA GLY A 150 -16.68 -1.84 18.13
C GLY A 150 -15.38 -2.53 18.57
N TYR A 151 -14.31 -1.79 18.89
CA TYR A 151 -13.00 -2.38 19.20
C TYR A 151 -12.50 -1.93 20.58
N ALA A 152 -12.20 -2.89 21.44
CA ALA A 152 -11.67 -2.61 22.78
C ALA A 152 -10.17 -2.27 22.78
N THR A 153 -9.41 -2.80 21.80
CA THR A 153 -7.96 -2.62 21.70
C THR A 153 -7.49 -2.50 20.26
N ILE A 154 -6.27 -1.97 20.07
CA ILE A 154 -5.60 -1.90 18.76
C ILE A 154 -5.32 -3.30 18.23
N ASP A 155 -4.95 -4.25 19.08
CA ASP A 155 -4.76 -5.65 18.69
C ASP A 155 -6.04 -6.26 18.12
N GLN A 156 -7.19 -6.00 18.77
CA GLN A 156 -8.48 -6.48 18.26
C GLN A 156 -8.79 -5.85 16.91
N TYR A 157 -8.65 -4.54 16.78
CA TYR A 157 -8.91 -3.82 15.53
C TYR A 157 -8.02 -4.30 14.38
N THR A 158 -6.72 -4.42 14.61
CA THR A 158 -5.77 -4.86 13.56
C THR A 158 -6.05 -6.29 13.11
N ALA A 159 -6.36 -7.20 14.04
CA ALA A 159 -6.70 -8.58 13.70
C ALA A 159 -7.99 -8.72 12.88
N THR A 160 -8.94 -7.77 12.99
CA THR A 160 -10.23 -7.84 12.30
C THR A 160 -10.31 -7.01 11.02
N GLU A 161 -9.67 -5.83 11.01
CA GLU A 161 -9.84 -4.84 9.93
C GLU A 161 -8.57 -4.60 9.10
N VAL A 162 -7.38 -4.94 9.60
CA VAL A 162 -6.11 -4.62 8.91
C VAL A 162 -5.42 -5.87 8.38
N ASP A 163 -5.18 -6.85 9.26
CA ASP A 163 -4.48 -8.10 8.93
C ASP A 163 -5.17 -8.94 7.85
N PRO A 164 -6.51 -9.09 7.84
CA PRO A 164 -7.17 -9.93 6.84
C PRO A 164 -7.10 -9.35 5.42
N MET A 165 -6.85 -10.20 4.43
CA MET A 165 -6.96 -9.85 3.02
C MET A 165 -8.39 -9.43 2.66
N TYR A 166 -8.52 -8.58 1.64
CA TYR A 166 -9.80 -8.08 1.11
C TYR A 166 -10.61 -7.19 2.07
N LYS A 167 -10.02 -6.78 3.21
CA LYS A 167 -10.57 -5.73 4.08
C LYS A 167 -10.11 -4.35 3.61
N GLU A 168 -11.07 -3.47 3.37
CA GLU A 168 -10.81 -2.08 2.96
C GLU A 168 -9.96 -1.36 4.01
N ALA A 169 -8.96 -0.62 3.55
CA ALA A 169 -8.17 0.22 4.41
C ALA A 169 -8.88 1.57 4.61
N ASP A 170 -9.17 1.90 5.86
CA ASP A 170 -9.63 3.22 6.25
C ASP A 170 -8.47 4.08 6.81
N GLN A 171 -8.78 5.22 7.42
CA GLN A 171 -7.81 6.23 7.84
C GLN A 171 -6.66 5.69 8.71
N LEU A 172 -6.93 4.76 9.65
CA LEU A 172 -5.89 4.24 10.54
C LEU A 172 -4.78 3.48 9.81
N PRO A 173 -5.06 2.41 9.03
CA PRO A 173 -4.02 1.75 8.24
C PRO A 173 -3.40 2.69 7.19
N ILE A 174 -4.17 3.61 6.59
CA ILE A 174 -3.63 4.58 5.62
C ILE A 174 -2.56 5.48 6.26
N VAL A 175 -2.89 6.12 7.39
CA VAL A 175 -1.97 7.01 8.09
C VAL A 175 -0.77 6.24 8.64
N SER A 176 -0.98 5.00 9.11
CA SER A 176 0.10 4.18 9.65
C SER A 176 1.22 3.91 8.65
N LEU A 177 0.89 3.72 7.36
CA LEU A 177 1.88 3.52 6.29
C LEU A 177 2.52 4.83 5.81
N SER A 178 2.05 5.99 6.24
CA SER A 178 2.64 7.28 5.86
C SER A 178 3.69 7.81 6.86
N ARG A 179 3.89 7.09 7.98
CA ARG A 179 4.76 7.46 9.09
C ARG A 179 6.18 6.93 8.92
#